data_AF-A0A7J4VBN5-F1
#
_entry.id   AF-A0A7J4VBN5-F1
#
_cell.length_a   1.000
_cell.length_b   1.000
_cell.length_c   1.000
_cell.angle_alpha   90.00
_cell.angle_beta   90.00
_cell.angle_gamma   90.00
#
_symmetry.space_group_name_H-M   'P 1'
#
loop_
_entity.id
_entity.type
_entity.pdbx_description
1 polymer ?
#
loop_
_entity_poly.entity_id
_entity_poly.type
_entity_poly.pdbx_seq_one_letter_code
_entity_poly.pdbx_strand_id
1 'polypeptide(L)'
;MRTKYNLFIKGAILLFLLLSSINFAQARIGSSSSDIFSEFRDKGIQWARTNDGSRYLWYEASNFTVAYYFDGNSYCNLTVVVPHNQGALNFFCEKYNKEAVIISETRWKLYTANGVMDIELVYADDGGYYFRLY
;
A
#
# COMPACT_ATOMS: atom_id res chain seq x y z
N MET A 1 -7.22 -27.91 -35.24
CA MET A 1 -6.13 -27.44 -34.33
C MET A 1 -6.16 -25.93 -34.07
N ARG A 2 -6.31 -25.06 -35.09
CA ARG A 2 -6.35 -23.58 -34.94
C ARG A 2 -7.39 -23.04 -33.94
N THR A 3 -8.58 -23.62 -33.87
CA THR A 3 -9.68 -23.10 -33.04
C THR A 3 -9.45 -23.28 -31.54
N LYS A 4 -8.83 -24.40 -31.12
CA LYS A 4 -8.47 -24.65 -29.72
C LYS A 4 -7.34 -23.72 -29.25
N TYR A 5 -6.40 -23.43 -30.14
CA TYR A 5 -5.27 -22.51 -29.87
C TYR A 5 -5.76 -21.07 -29.64
N ASN A 6 -6.71 -20.60 -30.46
CA ASN A 6 -7.32 -19.28 -30.31
C ASN A 6 -8.16 -19.15 -29.02
N LEU A 7 -8.81 -20.24 -28.58
CA LEU A 7 -9.55 -20.26 -27.31
C LEU A 7 -8.60 -20.19 -26.11
N PHE A 8 -7.47 -20.91 -26.20
CA PHE A 8 -6.44 -20.94 -25.15
C PHE A 8 -5.75 -19.57 -25.00
N ILE A 9 -5.42 -18.91 -26.12
CA ILE A 9 -4.84 -17.55 -26.11
C ILE A 9 -5.83 -16.54 -25.53
N LYS A 10 -7.12 -16.60 -25.91
CA LYS A 10 -8.14 -15.71 -25.34
C LYS A 10 -8.33 -15.93 -23.84
N GLY A 11 -8.29 -17.18 -23.39
CA GLY A 11 -8.33 -17.52 -21.95
C GLY A 11 -7.10 -17.00 -21.20
N ALA A 12 -5.91 -17.11 -21.78
CA ALA A 12 -4.67 -16.59 -21.19
C ALA A 12 -4.67 -15.06 -21.09
N ILE A 13 -5.16 -14.35 -22.12
CA ILE A 13 -5.29 -12.88 -22.11
C ILE A 13 -6.26 -12.44 -21.00
N LEU A 14 -7.38 -13.13 -20.83
CA LEU A 14 -8.35 -12.84 -19.77
C LEU A 14 -7.74 -13.07 -18.37
N LEU A 15 -6.94 -14.12 -18.22
CA LEU A 15 -6.22 -14.41 -16.96
C LEU A 15 -5.17 -13.33 -16.64
N PHE A 16 -4.41 -12.86 -17.64
CA PHE A 16 -3.44 -11.77 -17.45
C PHE A 16 -4.09 -10.43 -17.08
N LEU A 17 -5.29 -10.14 -17.59
CA LEU A 17 -6.05 -8.95 -17.20
C LEU A 17 -6.52 -9.01 -15.74
N LEU A 18 -6.91 -10.20 -15.25
CA LEU A 18 -7.36 -10.39 -13.87
C LEU A 18 -6.22 -10.34 -12.83
N LEU A 19 -4.97 -10.57 -13.23
CA LEU A 19 -3.79 -10.50 -12.36
C LEU A 19 -3.30 -9.07 -12.08
N SER A 20 -3.73 -8.08 -12.87
CA SER A 20 -3.33 -6.67 -12.69
C SER A 20 -3.92 -6.01 -11.44
N SER A 21 -4.91 -6.65 -10.81
CA SER A 21 -5.69 -6.11 -9.70
C SER A 21 -5.05 -6.29 -8.32
N ILE A 22 -3.89 -6.94 -8.19
CA ILE A 22 -3.27 -7.23 -6.87
C ILE A 22 -2.31 -6.11 -6.44
N ASN A 23 -2.58 -4.87 -6.81
CA ASN A 23 -1.78 -3.69 -6.41
C ASN A 23 -2.26 -3.12 -5.05
N PHE A 24 -2.58 -3.98 -4.09
CA PHE A 24 -3.02 -3.54 -2.77
C PHE A 24 -1.81 -3.12 -1.94
N ALA A 25 -1.81 -1.84 -1.53
CA ALA A 25 -0.80 -1.18 -0.71
C ALA A 25 0.56 -0.98 -1.41
N GLN A 26 0.56 -0.22 -2.52
CA GLN A 26 1.71 0.63 -2.77
C GLN A 26 1.60 1.87 -1.87
N ALA A 27 2.72 2.34 -1.34
CA ALA A 27 2.74 3.50 -0.44
C ALA A 27 2.34 4.82 -1.11
N ARG A 28 2.12 4.82 -2.45
CA ARG A 28 1.73 5.99 -3.25
C ARG A 28 2.59 7.24 -2.97
N ILE A 29 3.83 7.05 -2.51
CA ILE A 29 4.77 8.15 -2.26
C ILE A 29 4.98 8.91 -3.56
N GLY A 30 4.85 10.23 -3.51
CA GLY A 30 4.90 11.11 -4.67
C GLY A 30 3.62 11.17 -5.51
N SER A 31 2.54 10.46 -5.15
CA SER A 31 1.23 10.62 -5.80
C SER A 31 0.46 11.81 -5.21
N SER A 32 -0.33 12.51 -6.03
CA SER A 32 -1.15 13.62 -5.55
C SER A 32 -2.32 13.12 -4.71
N SER A 33 -2.84 13.94 -3.79
CA SER A 33 -4.02 13.58 -3.02
C SER A 33 -5.26 13.31 -3.88
N SER A 34 -5.37 13.97 -5.04
CA SER A 34 -6.47 13.72 -5.99
C SER A 34 -6.38 12.36 -6.66
N ASP A 35 -5.17 11.92 -7.01
CA ASP A 35 -4.96 10.60 -7.64
C ASP A 35 -5.31 9.50 -6.65
N ILE A 36 -4.82 9.59 -5.42
CA ILE A 36 -5.10 8.63 -4.34
C ILE A 36 -6.60 8.59 -4.04
N PHE A 37 -7.26 9.75 -3.94
CA PHE A 37 -8.70 9.80 -3.70
C PHE A 37 -9.49 9.16 -4.85
N SER A 38 -9.09 9.39 -6.10
CA SER A 38 -9.75 8.79 -7.26
C SER A 38 -9.55 7.27 -7.29
N GLU A 39 -8.34 6.79 -6.98
CA GLU A 39 -8.02 5.36 -7.00
C GLU A 39 -8.80 4.56 -5.96
N PHE A 40 -8.98 5.12 -4.76
CA PHE A 40 -9.61 4.40 -3.64
C PHE A 40 -11.04 4.86 -3.35
N ARG A 41 -11.66 5.59 -4.27
CA ARG A 41 -13.04 6.08 -4.12
C ARG A 41 -14.01 4.95 -3.78
N ASP A 42 -13.91 3.83 -4.50
CA ASP A 42 -14.81 2.68 -4.33
C ASP A 42 -14.55 1.90 -3.03
N LYS A 43 -13.44 2.19 -2.35
CA LYS A 43 -13.11 1.61 -1.03
C LYS A 43 -13.55 2.49 0.13
N GLY A 44 -14.29 3.56 -0.15
CA GLY A 44 -14.77 4.49 0.87
C GLY A 44 -13.65 5.32 1.50
N ILE A 45 -12.64 5.73 0.73
CA ILE A 45 -11.58 6.62 1.22
C ILE A 45 -12.14 7.97 1.68
N GLN A 46 -11.65 8.47 2.81
CA GLN A 46 -12.15 9.69 3.46
C GLN A 46 -11.02 10.63 3.84
N TRP A 47 -11.34 11.92 3.89
CA TRP A 47 -10.47 12.94 4.48
C TRP A 47 -10.62 12.96 5.99
N ALA A 48 -9.50 13.11 6.69
CA ALA A 48 -9.44 13.39 8.12
C ALA A 48 -8.32 14.39 8.42
N ARG A 49 -8.23 14.80 9.69
CA ARG A 49 -7.22 15.73 10.18
C ARG A 49 -6.58 15.18 11.45
N THR A 50 -5.27 15.36 11.56
CA THR A 50 -4.52 15.16 12.80
C THR A 50 -4.77 16.30 13.78
N ASN A 51 -4.32 16.13 15.02
CA ASN A 51 -4.44 17.15 16.06
C ASN A 51 -3.70 18.45 15.73
N ASP A 52 -2.64 18.40 14.92
CA ASP A 52 -1.91 19.58 14.42
C ASP A 52 -2.55 20.24 13.19
N GLY A 53 -3.68 19.73 12.72
CA GLY A 53 -4.42 20.24 11.57
C GLY A 53 -3.97 19.71 10.21
N SER A 54 -2.92 18.88 10.15
CA SER A 54 -2.49 18.22 8.92
C SER A 54 -3.60 17.33 8.36
N ARG A 55 -3.81 17.39 7.05
CA ARG A 55 -4.83 16.57 6.37
C ARG A 55 -4.23 15.24 5.93
N TYR A 56 -5.01 14.19 6.03
CA TYR A 56 -4.66 12.88 5.49
C TYR A 56 -5.89 12.21 4.87
N LEU A 57 -5.64 11.30 3.94
CA LEU A 57 -6.66 10.40 3.40
C LEU A 57 -6.53 9.06 4.07
N TRP A 58 -7.64 8.39 4.38
CA TRP A 58 -7.60 7.06 4.95
C TRP A 58 -8.79 6.22 4.50
N TYR A 59 -8.59 4.90 4.50
CA TYR A 59 -9.68 3.95 4.38
C TYR A 59 -9.40 2.71 5.22
N GLU A 60 -10.46 2.01 5.59
CA GLU A 60 -10.41 0.76 6.33
C GLU A 60 -10.72 -0.41 5.41
N ALA A 61 -9.82 -1.39 5.38
CA ALA A 61 -10.06 -2.71 4.79
C ALA A 61 -10.34 -3.73 5.91
N SER A 62 -10.76 -4.93 5.54
CA SER A 62 -11.13 -5.98 6.50
C SER A 62 -10.03 -6.34 7.49
N ASN A 63 -8.76 -6.24 7.09
CA ASN A 63 -7.61 -6.68 7.88
C ASN A 63 -6.53 -5.60 8.09
N PHE A 64 -6.71 -4.40 7.55
CA PHE A 64 -5.81 -3.27 7.80
C PHE A 64 -6.49 -1.92 7.55
N THR A 65 -5.98 -0.89 8.18
CA THR A 65 -6.27 0.51 7.87
C THR A 65 -5.06 1.11 7.18
N VAL A 66 -5.28 1.97 6.18
CA VAL A 66 -4.19 2.73 5.55
C VAL A 66 -4.50 4.21 5.60
N ALA A 67 -3.48 5.01 5.91
CA ALA A 67 -3.53 6.46 5.92
C ALA A 67 -2.39 7.04 5.07
N TYR A 68 -2.71 8.05 4.25
CA TYR A 68 -1.81 8.77 3.36
C TYR A 68 -1.70 10.21 3.82
N TYR A 69 -0.51 10.63 4.22
CA TYR A 69 -0.19 11.98 4.67
C TYR A 69 0.49 12.74 3.55
N PHE A 70 0.23 14.05 3.49
CA PHE A 70 0.64 14.89 2.37
C PHE A 70 1.59 16.00 2.80
N ASP A 71 2.51 16.35 1.91
CA ASP A 71 3.36 17.54 2.03
C ASP A 71 2.58 18.84 1.73
N GLY A 72 3.29 19.98 1.79
CA GLY A 72 2.71 21.29 1.50
C GLY A 72 2.20 21.47 0.06
N ASN A 73 2.64 20.61 -0.86
CA ASN A 73 2.22 20.59 -2.27
C ASN A 73 1.10 19.56 -2.54
N SER A 74 0.54 18.94 -1.49
CA SER A 74 -0.49 17.90 -1.56
C SER A 74 -0.04 16.61 -2.25
N TYR A 75 1.25 16.28 -2.16
CA TYR A 75 1.81 14.99 -2.58
C TYR A 75 2.06 14.09 -1.37
N CYS A 76 1.76 12.80 -1.53
CA CYS A 76 1.92 11.83 -0.45
C CYS A 76 3.41 11.66 -0.12
N ASN A 77 3.79 11.90 1.14
CA ASN A 77 5.16 11.76 1.63
C ASN A 77 5.30 10.75 2.77
N LEU A 78 4.18 10.26 3.30
CA LEU A 78 4.16 9.22 4.32
C LEU A 78 2.89 8.39 4.17
N THR A 79 3.05 7.07 4.12
CA THR A 79 1.96 6.11 4.24
C THR A 79 2.09 5.33 5.52
N VAL A 80 0.98 5.23 6.25
CA VAL A 80 0.85 4.42 7.45
C VAL A 80 -0.09 3.27 7.19
N VAL A 81 0.35 2.05 7.50
CA VAL A 81 -0.48 0.85 7.42
C VAL A 81 -0.61 0.27 8.82
N VAL A 82 -1.84 0.15 9.32
CA VAL A 82 -2.16 -0.42 10.62
C VAL A 82 -2.82 -1.77 10.40
N PRO A 83 -2.12 -2.90 10.55
CA PRO A 83 -2.73 -4.21 10.45
C PRO A 83 -3.62 -4.47 11.68
N HIS A 84 -4.78 -5.08 11.47
CA HIS A 84 -5.77 -5.27 12.56
C HIS A 84 -5.52 -6.52 13.40
N ASN A 85 -4.64 -7.43 12.97
CA ASN A 85 -4.34 -8.67 13.65
C ASN A 85 -2.97 -9.22 13.23
N GLN A 86 -2.48 -10.21 13.99
CA GLN A 86 -1.17 -10.84 13.77
C GLN A 86 -1.02 -11.45 12.37
N GLY A 87 -2.11 -11.98 11.79
CA GLY A 87 -2.09 -12.53 10.44
C GLY A 87 -1.81 -11.45 9.40
N ALA A 88 -2.45 -10.29 9.53
CA ALA A 88 -2.20 -9.14 8.66
C ALA A 88 -0.78 -8.58 8.87
N LEU A 89 -0.30 -8.51 10.11
CA LEU A 89 1.08 -8.12 10.41
C LEU A 89 2.10 -9.02 9.69
N ASN A 90 1.95 -10.34 9.85
CA ASN A 90 2.83 -11.33 9.22
C ASN A 90 2.78 -11.22 7.69
N PHE A 91 1.59 -11.03 7.12
CA PHE A 91 1.43 -10.83 5.68
C PHE A 91 2.27 -9.65 5.16
N PHE A 92 2.25 -8.50 5.85
CA PHE A 92 3.06 -7.34 5.46
C PHE A 92 4.56 -7.59 5.64
N CYS A 93 4.99 -8.23 6.75
CA CYS A 93 6.39 -8.61 6.94
C CYS A 93 6.88 -9.55 5.83
N GLU A 94 6.11 -10.58 5.47
CA GLU A 94 6.42 -11.50 4.37
C GLU A 94 6.48 -10.78 3.02
N LYS A 95 5.53 -9.87 2.77
CA LYS A 95 5.51 -9.03 1.57
C LYS A 95 6.80 -8.21 1.47
N TYR A 96 7.18 -7.50 2.53
CA TYR A 96 8.37 -6.64 2.52
C TYR A 96 9.67 -7.45 2.48
N ASN A 97 9.74 -8.62 3.14
CA ASN A 97 10.86 -9.55 3.02
C ASN A 97 11.06 -10.04 1.57
N LYS A 98 9.99 -10.13 0.78
CA LYS A 98 10.04 -10.57 -0.62
C LYS A 98 10.38 -9.44 -1.58
N GLU A 99 9.86 -8.24 -1.33
CA GLU A 99 9.90 -7.13 -2.28
C GLU A 99 11.03 -6.10 -1.99
N ALA A 100 11.52 -6.04 -0.76
CA ALA A 100 12.45 -5.01 -0.30
C ALA A 100 13.73 -5.61 0.31
N VAL A 101 14.78 -4.79 0.40
CA VAL A 101 16.03 -5.16 1.07
C VAL A 101 15.82 -5.10 2.58
N ILE A 102 16.05 -6.20 3.28
CA ILE A 102 15.97 -6.26 4.74
C ILE A 102 17.16 -5.50 5.33
N ILE A 103 16.87 -4.49 6.15
CA ILE A 103 17.88 -3.68 6.86
C ILE A 103 18.01 -4.15 8.31
N SER A 104 16.91 -4.52 8.94
CA SER A 104 16.85 -5.10 10.29
C SER A 104 15.52 -5.84 10.48
N GLU A 105 15.29 -6.42 11.67
CA GLU A 105 14.05 -7.15 12.01
C GLU A 105 12.76 -6.31 11.82
N THR A 106 12.87 -4.98 11.91
CA THR A 106 11.74 -4.06 11.79
C THR A 106 11.91 -3.05 10.66
N ARG A 107 12.91 -3.21 9.77
CA ARG A 107 13.19 -2.22 8.72
C ARG A 107 13.53 -2.84 7.39
N TRP A 108 12.98 -2.25 6.33
CA TRP A 108 13.24 -2.59 4.95
C TRP A 108 13.51 -1.35 4.10
N LYS A 109 14.15 -1.55 2.96
CA LYS A 109 14.39 -0.52 1.95
C LYS A 109 13.94 -1.00 0.59
N LEU A 110 12.96 -0.31 0.01
CA LEU A 110 12.43 -0.61 -1.32
C LEU A 110 13.04 0.34 -2.34
N TYR A 111 13.55 -0.21 -3.45
CA TYR A 111 14.06 0.55 -4.57
C TYR A 111 13.02 0.52 -5.69
N THR A 112 12.51 1.69 -6.07
CA THR A 112 11.54 1.85 -7.15
C THR A 112 12.18 2.62 -8.30
N ALA A 113 11.54 2.63 -9.47
CA ALA A 113 11.99 3.46 -10.59
C ALA A 113 12.04 4.96 -10.25
N ASN A 114 11.30 5.39 -9.23
CA ASN A 114 11.11 6.78 -8.85
C ASN A 114 11.86 7.16 -7.57
N GLY A 115 12.67 6.27 -7.00
CA GLY A 115 13.46 6.56 -5.80
C GLY A 115 13.54 5.40 -4.81
N VAL A 116 14.02 5.74 -3.62
CA VAL A 116 14.19 4.80 -2.49
C VAL A 116 13.13 5.12 -1.45
N MET A 117 12.47 4.09 -0.94
CA MET A 117 11.48 4.18 0.12
C MET A 117 11.94 3.35 1.31
N ASP A 118 11.92 3.95 2.50
CA ASP A 118 12.19 3.28 3.76
C ASP A 118 10.86 2.76 4.34
N ILE A 119 10.90 1.54 4.87
CA ILE A 119 9.77 0.89 5.53
C ILE A 119 10.19 0.53 6.94
N GLU A 120 9.40 0.93 7.93
CA GLU A 120 9.66 0.68 9.34
C GLU A 120 8.40 0.12 10.02
N LEU A 121 8.54 -1.02 10.69
CA LEU A 121 7.56 -1.53 11.65
C LEU A 121 7.79 -0.86 13.00
N VAL A 122 6.77 -0.17 13.49
CA VAL A 122 6.78 0.54 14.77
C VAL A 122 5.86 -0.18 15.74
N TYR A 123 6.36 -0.41 16.95
CA TYR A 123 5.56 -0.83 18.10
C TYR A 123 5.24 0.41 18.93
N ALA A 124 3.95 0.71 19.08
CA ALA A 124 3.49 1.85 19.87
C ALA A 124 3.46 1.48 21.36
N ASP A 125 3.60 2.50 22.22
CA ASP A 125 3.65 2.32 23.68
C ASP A 125 2.37 1.72 24.26
N ASP A 126 1.25 1.81 23.53
CA ASP A 126 -0.04 1.24 23.88
C ASP A 126 -0.20 -0.25 23.49
N GLY A 127 0.86 -0.86 22.95
CA GLY A 127 0.87 -2.25 22.49
C GLY A 127 0.37 -2.44 21.05
N GLY A 128 0.03 -1.36 20.34
CA GLY A 128 -0.28 -1.38 18.92
C GLY A 128 0.96 -1.52 18.03
N TYR A 129 0.74 -1.76 16.74
CA TYR A 129 1.79 -1.77 15.73
C TYR A 129 1.30 -1.20 14.40
N TYR A 130 2.22 -0.58 13.68
CA TYR A 130 1.96 -0.05 12.35
C TYR A 130 3.24 0.03 11.53
N PHE A 131 3.10 0.03 10.21
CA PHE A 131 4.19 0.31 9.28
C PHE A 131 4.17 1.79 8.89
N ARG A 132 5.35 2.41 8.87
CA ARG A 132 5.60 3.71 8.24
C ARG A 132 6.39 3.51 6.95
N LEU A 133 5.91 4.10 5.87
CA LEU A 133 6.54 4.06 4.54
C LEU A 133 6.79 5.50 4.10
N TYR A 134 8.05 5.87 3.84
CA TYR A 134 8.47 7.25 3.49
C TYR A 134 9.66 7.29 2.53
#